data_AF-A0A4R4JEB6-F1
#
_entry.id   AF-A0A4R4JEB6-F1
#
_cell.length_a   1.000
_cell.length_b   1.000
_cell.length_c   1.000
_cell.angle_alpha   90.00
_cell.angle_beta   90.00
_cell.angle_gamma   90.00
#
_symmetry.space_group_name_H-M   'P 1'
#
loop_
_entity.id
_entity.type
_entity.pdbx_description
1 polymer ?
#
loop_
_entity_poly.entity_id
_entity_poly.type
_entity_poly.pdbx_seq_one_letter_code
_entity_poly.pdbx_strand_id
1 'polypeptide(L)'
;MGKEANIEIGQKLIDKIGLLKQSIAGARQEIVAPVVWVGSQQINVMTLMLETLDVVKELAELTAAHTHYNTGMPENASAIRNTAYKSDGLKQKYSPVIG
;
A
#
# COMPACT_ATOMS: atom_id res chain seq x y z
N MET A 1 31.08 5.06 21.26
CA MET A 1 29.78 5.74 21.02
C MET A 1 29.76 6.23 19.58
N GLY A 2 28.76 5.84 18.80
CA GLY A 2 28.58 6.38 17.45
C GLY A 2 28.12 7.84 17.54
N LYS A 3 28.89 8.75 16.94
CA LYS A 3 28.43 10.12 16.66
C LYS A 3 27.51 10.09 15.45
N GLU A 4 26.70 11.14 15.28
CA GLU A 4 25.93 11.35 14.05
C GLU A 4 26.88 11.44 12.85
N ALA A 5 26.54 10.72 11.78
CA ALA A 5 27.20 10.82 10.49
C ALA A 5 26.15 11.25 9.46
N ASN A 6 26.38 12.38 8.80
CA ASN A 6 25.51 12.88 7.73
C ASN A 6 26.20 12.66 6.38
N ILE A 7 25.48 12.09 5.42
CA ILE A 7 25.94 11.86 4.06
C ILE A 7 25.02 12.64 3.14
N GLU A 8 25.57 13.64 2.45
CA GLU A 8 24.83 14.42 1.46
C GLU A 8 25.28 14.01 0.05
N ILE A 9 24.32 13.66 -0.80
CA ILE A 9 24.55 13.38 -2.21
C ILE A 9 23.85 14.47 -3.02
N GLY A 10 24.60 15.45 -3.52
CA GLY A 10 24.04 16.60 -4.24
C GLY A 10 23.52 16.29 -5.65
N GLN A 11 23.55 15.04 -6.09
CA GLN A 11 23.18 14.57 -7.43
C GLN A 11 22.55 13.15 -7.35
N LYS A 12 22.60 12.37 -8.42
CA LYS A 12 22.05 11.02 -8.49
C LYS A 12 22.92 10.00 -7.75
N LEU A 13 22.33 9.23 -6.83
CA LEU A 13 22.92 8.02 -6.24
C LEU A 13 22.36 6.77 -6.93
N ILE A 14 23.23 5.85 -7.35
CA ILE A 14 22.86 4.50 -7.79
C ILE A 14 23.69 3.51 -6.98
N ASP A 15 23.03 2.67 -6.19
CA ASP A 15 23.66 1.64 -5.39
C ASP A 15 23.56 0.27 -6.12
N LYS A 16 24.70 -0.34 -6.44
CA LYS A 16 24.80 -1.65 -7.12
C LYS A 16 25.47 -2.64 -6.18
N ILE A 17 24.68 -3.53 -5.58
CA ILE A 17 25.18 -4.49 -4.60
C ILE A 17 25.04 -5.90 -5.17
N GLY A 18 26.17 -6.62 -5.26
CA GLY A 18 26.22 -7.96 -5.88
C GLY A 18 25.72 -9.09 -4.99
N LEU A 19 25.61 -8.88 -3.68
CA LEU A 19 25.17 -9.89 -2.71
C LEU A 19 24.01 -9.37 -1.86
N LEU A 20 24.30 -8.76 -0.70
CA LEU A 20 23.29 -8.36 0.27
C LEU A 20 23.44 -6.88 0.65
N LYS A 21 22.32 -6.14 0.62
CA LYS A 21 22.17 -4.86 1.29
C LYS A 21 21.36 -5.07 2.57
N GLN A 22 21.91 -4.70 3.72
CA GLN A 22 21.18 -4.71 4.98
C GLN A 22 21.13 -3.29 5.56
N SER A 23 19.93 -2.82 5.90
CA SER A 23 19.69 -1.54 6.57
C SER A 23 19.03 -1.84 7.91
N ILE A 24 19.71 -1.51 9.01
CA ILE A 24 19.25 -1.82 10.37
C ILE A 24 19.16 -0.51 11.14
N ALA A 25 17.96 -0.15 11.57
CA ALA A 25 17.73 0.99 12.44
C ALA A 25 17.26 0.49 13.81
N GLY A 26 17.82 1.05 14.89
CA GLY A 26 17.46 0.66 16.26
C GLY A 26 16.08 1.13 16.70
N ALA A 27 15.53 2.18 16.07
CA ALA A 27 14.24 2.75 16.42
C ALA A 27 13.31 2.90 15.21
N ARG A 28 13.75 3.58 14.16
CA ARG A 28 12.94 3.88 12.98
C ARG A 28 13.81 3.98 11.74
N GLN A 29 13.31 3.43 10.63
CA GLN A 29 13.85 3.69 9.30
C GLN A 29 12.80 4.48 8.51
N GLU A 30 13.23 5.59 7.91
CA GLU A 30 12.37 6.47 7.11
C GLU A 30 12.80 6.41 5.64
N ILE A 31 11.83 6.27 4.74
CA ILE A 31 12.01 6.42 3.30
C ILE A 31 11.04 7.53 2.89
N VAL A 32 11.57 8.73 2.65
CA VAL A 32 10.79 9.91 2.33
C VAL A 32 11.12 10.34 0.92
N ALA A 33 10.14 10.24 0.03
CA ALA A 33 10.23 10.68 -1.36
C ALA A 33 8.83 11.09 -1.84
N PRO A 34 8.72 11.93 -2.89
CA PRO A 34 7.43 12.21 -3.51
C PRO A 34 6.73 10.93 -3.99
N VAL A 35 7.50 9.97 -4.49
CA VAL A 35 7.04 8.68 -5.01
C VAL A 35 8.03 7.60 -4.57
N VAL A 36 7.50 6.46 -4.11
CA VAL A 36 8.28 5.32 -3.62
C VAL A 36 8.04 4.09 -4.50
N TRP A 37 9.13 3.45 -4.93
CA TRP A 37 9.15 2.18 -5.64
C TRP A 37 9.98 1.17 -4.86
N VAL A 38 9.41 0.00 -4.57
CA VAL A 38 10.11 -1.10 -3.90
C VAL A 38 9.84 -2.38 -4.70
N GLY A 39 10.88 -2.96 -5.29
CA GLY A 39 10.73 -4.20 -6.05
C GLY A 39 11.69 -4.29 -7.23
N SER A 40 11.22 -4.87 -8.32
CA SER A 40 12.01 -5.09 -9.54
C SER A 40 11.75 -3.98 -10.58
N GLN A 41 12.34 -4.11 -11.77
CA GLN A 41 12.03 -3.20 -12.90
C GLN A 41 10.57 -3.29 -13.36
N GLN A 42 9.89 -4.39 -13.06
CA GLN A 42 8.55 -4.70 -13.57
C GLN A 42 7.48 -4.68 -12.47
N ILE A 43 7.88 -4.90 -11.21
CA ILE A 43 6.96 -5.07 -10.09
C ILE A 43 7.34 -4.06 -9.01
N ASN A 44 6.39 -3.18 -8.68
CA ASN A 44 6.41 -2.40 -7.45
C ASN A 44 5.53 -3.10 -6.42
N VAL A 45 6.14 -3.67 -5.38
CA VAL A 45 5.41 -4.35 -4.30
C VAL A 45 4.49 -3.39 -3.54
N MET A 46 4.75 -2.08 -3.60
CA MET A 46 3.87 -1.09 -2.98
C MET A 46 2.51 -1.05 -3.69
N THR A 47 2.46 -1.30 -5.00
CA THR A 47 1.20 -1.35 -5.78
C THR A 47 0.26 -2.45 -5.29
N LEU A 48 0.80 -3.55 -4.75
CA LEU A 48 -0.01 -4.62 -4.14
C LEU A 48 -0.91 -4.09 -3.02
N MET A 49 -0.50 -3.04 -2.29
CA MET A 49 -1.33 -2.41 -1.27
C MET A 49 -2.58 -1.77 -1.87
N LEU A 50 -2.47 -1.16 -3.05
CA LEU A 50 -3.61 -0.55 -3.75
C LEU A 50 -4.50 -1.62 -4.39
N GLU A 51 -3.91 -2.64 -4.99
CA GLU A 51 -4.64 -3.79 -5.55
C GLU A 51 -5.42 -4.55 -4.47
N THR A 52 -4.85 -4.65 -3.26
CA THR A 52 -5.55 -5.24 -2.11
C THR A 52 -6.79 -4.41 -1.74
N LEU A 53 -6.74 -3.08 -1.85
CA LEU A 53 -7.90 -2.22 -1.62
C LEU A 53 -9.01 -2.45 -2.67
N ASP A 54 -8.63 -2.72 -3.93
CA ASP A 54 -9.58 -3.09 -4.98
C ASP A 54 -10.26 -4.43 -4.66
N VAL A 55 -9.49 -5.45 -4.26
CA VAL A 55 -10.05 -6.75 -3.86
C VAL A 55 -10.99 -6.62 -2.66
N VAL A 56 -10.63 -5.81 -1.66
CA VAL A 56 -11.51 -5.54 -0.50
C VAL A 56 -12.79 -4.84 -0.93
N LYS A 57 -12.71 -3.90 -1.89
CA LYS A 57 -13.89 -3.24 -2.45
C LYS A 57 -14.80 -4.25 -3.15
N GLU A 58 -14.25 -5.06 -4.05
CA GLU A 58 -15.00 -6.09 -4.78
C GLU A 58 -15.68 -7.05 -3.81
N LEU A 59 -14.94 -7.53 -2.80
CA LEU A 59 -15.48 -8.40 -1.78
C LEU A 59 -16.63 -7.75 -1.01
N ALA A 60 -16.50 -6.47 -0.65
CA ALA A 60 -17.57 -5.73 0.05
C ALA A 60 -18.80 -5.54 -0.83
N GLU A 61 -18.64 -5.28 -2.13
CA GLU A 61 -19.75 -5.16 -3.07
C GLU A 61 -20.48 -6.49 -3.28
N LEU A 62 -19.74 -7.59 -3.49
CA LEU A 62 -20.29 -8.94 -3.59
C LEU A 62 -21.01 -9.34 -2.31
N THR A 63 -20.42 -9.04 -1.15
CA THR A 63 -21.03 -9.33 0.15
C THR A 63 -22.28 -8.45 0.37
N ALA A 64 -22.29 -7.19 -0.05
CA ALA A 64 -23.49 -6.36 0.08
C ALA A 64 -24.62 -6.81 -0.87
N ALA A 65 -24.28 -7.47 -1.98
CA ALA A 65 -25.21 -7.96 -2.99
C ALA A 65 -25.64 -9.42 -2.79
N HIS A 66 -25.03 -10.16 -1.85
CA HIS A 66 -25.39 -11.55 -1.63
C HIS A 66 -26.85 -11.67 -1.19
N THR A 67 -27.51 -12.77 -1.56
CA THR A 67 -28.90 -13.01 -1.20
C THR A 67 -29.13 -14.48 -0.92
N HIS A 68 -30.08 -14.80 -0.03
CA HIS A 68 -30.61 -16.14 0.14
C HIS A 68 -32.04 -16.23 -0.42
N TYR A 69 -32.49 -17.43 -0.77
CA TYR A 69 -33.79 -17.63 -1.42
C TYR A 69 -35.00 -17.19 -0.58
N ASN A 70 -34.87 -17.18 0.75
CA ASN A 70 -35.97 -16.87 1.69
C ASN A 70 -35.81 -15.59 2.49
N THR A 71 -34.59 -15.10 2.67
CA THR A 71 -34.33 -13.93 3.52
C THR A 71 -33.96 -12.70 2.71
N GLY A 72 -33.64 -12.86 1.42
CA GLY A 72 -33.18 -11.75 0.58
C GLY A 72 -31.74 -11.34 0.93
N MET A 73 -31.45 -10.06 0.69
CA MET A 73 -30.16 -9.42 0.97
C MET A 73 -29.95 -9.18 2.47
N PRO A 74 -28.70 -8.93 2.91
CA PRO A 74 -28.41 -8.52 4.29
C PRO A 74 -29.13 -7.24 4.69
N GLU A 75 -29.66 -7.21 5.91
CA GLU A 75 -30.27 -6.01 6.50
C GLU A 75 -29.28 -4.85 6.61
N ASN A 76 -27.99 -5.16 6.73
CA ASN A 76 -26.89 -4.18 6.80
C ASN A 76 -26.16 -3.99 5.46
N ALA A 77 -26.74 -4.36 4.32
CA ALA A 77 -26.10 -4.26 3.00
C ALA A 77 -25.52 -2.87 2.69
N SER A 78 -26.20 -1.79 3.11
CA SER A 78 -25.68 -0.42 2.96
C SER A 78 -24.40 -0.20 3.76
N ALA A 79 -24.34 -0.69 5.00
CA ALA A 79 -23.14 -0.56 5.83
C ALA A 79 -21.97 -1.39 5.28
N ILE A 80 -22.26 -2.57 4.72
CA ILE A 80 -21.25 -3.39 4.04
C ILE A 80 -20.71 -2.61 2.82
N ARG A 81 -21.59 -2.05 1.98
CA ARG A 81 -21.19 -1.26 0.80
C ARG A 81 -20.40 0.00 1.17
N ASN A 82 -20.61 0.58 2.35
CA ASN A 82 -19.77 1.68 2.83
C ASN A 82 -18.30 1.29 3.02
N THR A 83 -18.00 0.00 3.21
CA THR A 83 -16.61 -0.50 3.26
C THR A 83 -15.94 -0.38 1.89
N ALA A 84 -16.65 -0.64 0.79
CA ALA A 84 -16.15 -0.43 -0.57
C ALA A 84 -15.77 1.04 -0.81
N TYR A 85 -16.62 1.99 -0.42
CA TYR A 85 -16.33 3.42 -0.54
C TYR A 85 -15.13 3.85 0.32
N LYS A 86 -14.96 3.24 1.51
CA LYS A 86 -13.77 3.48 2.34
C LYS A 86 -12.50 2.98 1.65
N SER A 87 -12.52 1.81 1.02
CA SER A 87 -11.39 1.29 0.24
C SER A 87 -11.01 2.21 -0.92
N ASP A 88 -12.01 2.70 -1.68
CA ASP A 88 -11.77 3.69 -2.74
C ASP A 88 -11.09 4.96 -2.20
N GLY A 89 -11.58 5.50 -1.08
CA GLY A 89 -11.00 6.69 -0.46
C GLY A 89 -9.56 6.48 0.01
N LEU A 90 -9.24 5.30 0.57
CA LEU A 90 -7.86 4.95 0.94
C LEU A 90 -6.97 4.82 -0.30
N LYS A 91 -7.46 4.20 -1.37
CA LYS A 91 -6.72 4.05 -2.62
C LYS A 91 -6.39 5.41 -3.23
N GLN A 92 -7.36 6.33 -3.28
CA GLN A 92 -7.15 7.70 -3.74
C GLN A 92 -6.15 8.47 -2.87
N LYS A 93 -6.19 8.25 -1.54
CA LYS A 93 -5.28 8.90 -0.61
C LYS A 93 -3.82 8.46 -0.80
N TYR A 94 -3.59 7.18 -1.07
CA TYR A 94 -2.22 6.61 -1.09
C TYR A 94 -1.63 6.41 -2.48
N SER A 95 -2.43 6.38 -3.55
CA SER A 95 -1.91 6.24 -4.92
C SER A 95 -0.87 7.31 -5.32
N PRO A 96 -0.91 8.58 -4.87
CA PRO A 96 0.05 9.57 -5.33
C PRO A 96 1.50 9.33 -4.88
N VAL A 97 1.73 8.51 -3.85
CA VAL A 97 3.07 8.25 -3.29
C VAL A 97 3.65 6.89 -3.71
N ILE A 98 2.92 6.11 -4.49
CA ILE A 98 3.34 4.79 -4.99
C ILE A 98 3.69 4.92 -6.47
N GLY A 99 4.92 4.53 -6.82
CA GLY A 99 5.47 4.64 -8.17
C GLY A 99 5.04 3.58 -9.15
#